data_AF-A0A927V899-F1
#
_entry.id   AF-A0A927V899-F1
#
_cell.length_a   1.000
_cell.length_b   1.000
_cell.length_c   1.000
_cell.angle_alpha   90.00
_cell.angle_beta   90.00
_cell.angle_gamma   90.00
#
_symmetry.space_group_name_H-M   'P 1'
#
loop_
_entity.id
_entity.type
_entity.pdbx_description
1 polymer ?
#
loop_
_entity_poly.entity_id
_entity_poly.type
_entity_poly.pdbx_seq_one_letter_code
_entity_poly.pdbx_strand_id
1 'polypeptide(L)' 'MQSRVTSYKGIGIIEALTFLFIILKLTNVVSWSWRWVLAPVWITICLAIVLFGTVMISGRLVKGKW' A
#
# COMPACT_ATOMS: atom_id res chain seq x y z
N MET A 1 -34.61 4.81 -20.19
CA MET A 1 -33.92 5.86 -19.41
C MET A 1 -32.72 5.22 -18.73
N GLN A 2 -31.49 5.53 -19.14
CA GLN A 2 -30.27 5.00 -18.50
C GLN A 2 -29.86 5.94 -17.37
N SER A 3 -29.92 5.47 -16.13
CA SER A 3 -29.38 6.19 -14.98
C SER A 3 -27.86 6.29 -15.14
N ARG A 4 -27.37 7.52 -15.36
CA ARG A 4 -25.94 7.84 -15.31
C ARG A 4 -25.48 7.64 -13.87
N VAL A 5 -24.98 6.45 -13.55
CA VAL A 5 -24.28 6.20 -12.30
C VAL A 5 -22.89 6.84 -12.42
N THR A 6 -22.78 8.09 -12.01
CA THR A 6 -21.49 8.76 -11.85
C THR A 6 -20.79 8.09 -10.67
N SER A 7 -19.93 7.11 -10.96
CA SER A 7 -19.10 6.45 -9.96
C SER A 7 -18.01 7.42 -9.56
N TYR A 8 -18.27 8.20 -8.51
CA TYR A 8 -17.26 9.03 -7.87
C TYR A 8 -16.26 8.10 -7.20
N LYS A 9 -15.20 7.75 -7.94
CA LYS A 9 -14.04 7.06 -7.38
C LYS A 9 -13.31 8.08 -6.50
N GLY A 10 -13.74 8.18 -5.24
CA GLY A 10 -13.14 9.07 -4.26
C GLY A 10 -11.63 8.86 -4.26
N ILE A 11 -10.87 9.96 -4.31
CA ILE A 11 -9.42 9.90 -4.16
C ILE A 11 -9.16 9.14 -2.86
N GLY A 12 -8.47 8.00 -2.97
CA GLY A 12 -8.18 7.18 -1.80
C GLY A 12 -7.40 8.03 -0.81
N ILE A 13 -7.81 8.04 0.45
CA ILE A 13 -7.13 8.79 1.52
C ILE A 13 -5.62 8.50 1.54
N ILE A 14 -5.24 7.29 1.10
CA ILE A 14 -3.86 6.83 0.88
C ILE A 14 -3.11 7.69 -0.15
N GLU A 15 -3.72 8.04 -1.28
CA GLU A 15 -3.11 8.86 -2.34
C GLU A 15 -2.88 10.29 -1.85
N ALA A 16 -3.88 10.87 -1.17
CA ALA A 16 -3.78 12.21 -0.61
C ALA A 16 -2.70 12.29 0.48
N LEU A 17 -2.61 11.27 1.34
CA LEU A 17 -1.58 11.18 2.37
C LEU A 17 -0.18 11.01 1.74
N THR A 18 -0.07 10.20 0.68
CA THR A 18 1.20 10.02 -0.08
C THR A 18 1.66 11.32 -0.72
N PHE A 19 0.74 12.04 -1.37
CA PHE A 19 1.02 13.35 -1.96
C PHE A 19 1.44 14.38 -0.91
N LEU A 20 0.75 14.45 0.23
CA LEU A 20 1.08 15.38 1.31
C LEU A 20 2.51 15.15 1.84
N PHE A 21 2.88 13.89 2.04
CA PHE A 21 4.21 13.48 2.48
C PHE A 21 5.31 13.84 1.46
N ILE A 22 5.03 13.70 0.16
CA ILE A 22 5.93 14.11 -0.93
C ILE A 22 6.13 15.62 -0.91
N ILE A 23 5.05 16.40 -0.80
CA ILE A 23 5.10 17.86 -0.77
C ILE A 23 5.91 18.36 0.44
N LEU A 24 5.67 17.80 1.63
CA LEU A 24 6.39 18.18 2.85
C LEU A 24 7.92 17.97 2.72
N LYS A 25 8.33 16.92 2.00
CA LYS A 25 9.74 16.58 1.73
C LYS A 25 10.36 17.51 0.68
N LEU A 26 9.59 17.96 -0.30
CA LEU A 26 9.99 18.96 -1.30
C LEU A 26 10.14 20.36 -0.71
N THR A 27 9.29 20.73 0.25
CA THR A 27 9.39 21.99 1.00
C THR A 27 10.60 21.99 1.97
N ASN A 28 11.40 20.92 2.01
CA ASN A 28 12.62 20.78 2.82
C ASN A 28 12.41 21.02 4.33
N VAL A 29 11.16 20.95 4.81
CA VAL A 29 10.82 21.14 6.24
C VAL A 29 11.32 19.97 7.08
N VAL A 30 11.58 18.82 6.44
CA VAL A 30 11.94 17.57 7.11
C VAL A 30 13.11 16.91 6.39
N SER A 31 14.27 16.82 7.06
CA SER A 31 15.51 16.14 6.61
C SER A 31 15.44 14.61 6.65
N TRP A 32 14.26 14.05 6.92
CA TRP A 32 14.07 12.63 7.20
C TRP A 32 14.23 11.78 5.94
N SER A 33 14.58 10.51 6.15
CA SER A 33 14.80 9.55 5.07
C SER A 33 13.49 9.24 4.33
N TRP A 34 13.54 9.24 3.01
CA TRP A 34 12.40 8.89 2.12
C TRP A 34 11.76 7.54 2.44
N ARG A 35 12.53 6.62 3.02
CA ARG A 35 12.05 5.31 3.51
C ARG A 35 10.95 5.44 4.58
N TRP A 36 11.01 6.47 5.44
CA TRP A 36 10.00 6.74 6.46
C TRP A 36 8.79 7.52 5.93
N VAL A 37 8.98 8.37 4.92
CA VAL A 37 7.90 9.08 4.22
C VAL A 37 6.93 8.10 3.57
N LEU A 38 7.44 6.95 3.09
CA LEU A 38 6.64 5.87 2.54
C LEU A 38 6.22 4.83 3.60
N ALA A 39 6.44 5.06 4.90
CA ALA A 39 6.12 4.06 5.95
C ALA A 39 4.70 3.43 5.80
N PRO A 40 3.63 4.19 5.47
CA PRO A 40 2.31 3.61 5.24
C PRO A 40 2.30 2.59 4.08
N VAL A 41 3.03 2.89 3.00
CA VAL A 41 3.17 2.04 1.82
C VAL A 41 4.04 0.81 2.15
N TRP A 42 5.15 1.00 2.86
CA TRP A 42 6.03 -0.09 3.29
C TRP A 42 5.31 -1.07 4.23
N ILE A 43 4.50 -0.59 5.17
CA ILE A 43 3.68 -1.44 6.04
C ILE A 43 2.75 -2.31 5.21
N THR A 44 2.07 -1.71 4.23
CA THR A 44 1.15 -2.43 3.35
C THR A 44 1.87 -3.50 2.52
N ILE A 45 3.03 -3.17 1.95
CA ILE A 45 3.87 -4.08 1.16
C ILE A 45 4.42 -5.21 2.04
N CYS A 46 4.97 -4.90 3.21
CA CYS A 46 5.47 -5.90 4.15
C CYS A 46 4.37 -6.87 4.56
N LEU A 47 3.18 -6.37 4.90
CA LEU A 47 2.04 -7.20 5.25
C LEU A 47 1.65 -8.12 4.09
N ALA A 48 1.57 -7.58 2.87
CA ALA A 48 1.26 -8.36 1.67
C ALA A 48 2.31 -9.46 1.40
N ILE A 49 3.61 -9.15 1.54
CA ILE A 49 4.69 -10.13 1.37
C ILE A 49 4.60 -11.24 2.40
N VAL A 50 4.35 -10.91 3.67
CA VAL A 50 4.20 -11.91 4.75
C VAL A 50 3.00 -12.80 4.49
N LEU A 51 1.86 -12.23 4.11
CA LEU A 51 0.66 -13.02 3.78
C LEU A 51 0.89 -13.92 2.56
N PHE A 52 1.48 -13.38 1.49
CA PHE A 52 1.77 -14.16 0.29
C PHE A 52 2.81 -15.25 0.54
N GLY A 53 3.85 -14.93 1.31
CA GLY A 53 4.89 -15.88 1.72
C GLY A 53 4.32 -17.03 2.55
N THR A 54 3.54 -16.72 3.60
CA THR A 54 2.90 -17.73 4.45
C THR A 54 1.91 -18.61 3.66
N VAL A 55 1.15 -18.04 2.73
CA VAL A 55 0.27 -18.79 1.81
C VAL A 55 1.07 -19.70 0.88
N MET A 56 2.15 -19.22 0.27
CA MET A 56 3.01 -20.05 -0.58
C MET A 56 3.67 -21.19 0.21
N ILE A 57 4.17 -20.91 1.42
CA ILE A 57 4.86 -21.89 2.27
C ILE A 57 3.85 -22.92 2.79
N SER A 58 2.70 -22.49 3.30
CA SER A 58 1.64 -23.42 3.74
C SER A 58 1.14 -24.30 2.59
N GLY A 59 0.95 -23.75 1.39
CA GLY A 59 0.61 -24.53 0.19
C GLY A 59 1.68 -25.55 -0.20
N ARG A 60 2.98 -25.22 -0.01
CA ARG A 60 4.09 -26.16 -0.26
C ARG A 60 4.18 -27.26 0.80
N LEU A 61 3.93 -26.93 2.07
CA LEU A 61 3.92 -27.91 3.17
C LEU A 61 2.71 -28.85 3.10
N VAL A 62 1.56 -28.39 2.60
CA VAL A 62 0.35 -29.23 2.42
C VAL A 62 0.49 -30.18 1.22
N LYS A 63 1.12 -29.74 0.11
CA LYS A 63 1.28 -30.57 -1.09
C LYS A 63 2.41 -31.60 -1.03
N GLY A 64 3.42 -31.41 -0.16
CA GLY A 64 4.58 -32.31 -0.06
C GLY A 64 4.37 -33.56 0.80
N LYS A 65 3.14 -33.85 1.23
CA LYS A 65 2.81 -34.95 2.15
C LYS A 65 1.91 -36.02 1.53
N TRP A 66 2.09 -36.40 0.26
CA TRP A 66 1.48 -37.62 -0.31
C TRP A 66 2.40 -38.21 -1.37
#